data_AF-A0A6S6SXJ7-F1
#
_entry.id   AF-A0A6S6SXJ7-F1
#
_cell.length_a   1.000
_cell.length_b   1.000
_cell.length_c   1.000
_cell.angle_alpha   90.00
_cell.angle_beta   90.00
_cell.angle_gamma   90.00
#
_symmetry.space_group_name_H-M   'P 1'
#
loop_
_entity.id
_entity.type
_entity.pdbx_description
1 polymer ?
#
loop_
_entity_poly.entity_id
_entity_poly.type
_entity_poly.pdbx_seq_one_letter_code
_entity_poly.pdbx_strand_id
1 'polypeptide(L)'
;VVSGDRRTGTKAAVVGSNNGLADFAKPYDNVGEKTFDPQKQSYADYANSFIHNVTLSSCPQGSQSGRVFVGQRKDSFAVNLGEVFDLVNTNPLGPVDGEQNIIDDKNVTTFALEVPAACLTGGNDDGIIGGWTTASLPQVRVLDPKPTFEQPAVSGGAWTQVSRLGMPLVNEVVIGLPDKNRFNASEPKDDTQFAAYVTNPTLPALLEALFGVKAPTVENRPDLVAAFLTGFTGVNANGSVSEMQRLNTNIAITAKPEQNNLGVAAGDNAGFPNGRRPGDDSVDVALRVSMGALCHLPLSLCTPADAPNGDLAYTDGALQNAAQFDNVFPYLTTPVSGSVNSQ
;
A
#
# COMPACT_ATOMS: atom_id res chain seq x y z
N VAL A 1 -20.54 -3.96 0.56
CA VAL A 1 -19.77 -5.08 1.11
C VAL A 1 -20.06 -6.34 0.32
N VAL A 2 -19.04 -7.12 0.01
CA VAL A 2 -19.19 -8.44 -0.65
C VAL A 2 -18.66 -9.48 0.31
N SER A 3 -19.45 -10.52 0.59
CA SER A 3 -19.06 -11.67 1.40
C SER A 3 -18.95 -12.91 0.53
N GLY A 4 -17.86 -13.68 0.71
CA GLY A 4 -17.52 -14.79 -0.18
C GLY A 4 -16.68 -14.33 -1.37
N ASP A 5 -16.86 -14.99 -2.52
CA ASP A 5 -16.12 -14.67 -3.74
C ASP A 5 -16.36 -13.22 -4.21
N ARG A 6 -15.31 -12.52 -4.65
CA ARG A 6 -15.40 -11.11 -5.05
C ARG A 6 -16.30 -10.84 -6.26
N ARG A 7 -16.59 -11.85 -7.11
CA ARG A 7 -17.45 -11.71 -8.30
C ARG A 7 -18.87 -12.23 -8.05
N THR A 8 -18.96 -13.40 -7.42
CA THR A 8 -20.21 -14.17 -7.27
C THR A 8 -20.79 -14.17 -5.86
N GLY A 9 -20.05 -13.63 -4.87
CA GLY A 9 -20.45 -13.55 -3.48
C GLY A 9 -21.67 -12.66 -3.23
N THR A 10 -22.18 -12.74 -2.01
CA THR A 10 -23.35 -11.97 -1.57
C THR A 10 -22.98 -10.50 -1.45
N LYS A 11 -23.75 -9.63 -2.10
CA LYS A 11 -23.53 -8.19 -2.12
C LYS A 11 -24.54 -7.50 -1.21
N ALA A 12 -24.05 -6.67 -0.31
CA ALA A 12 -24.84 -5.75 0.51
C ALA A 12 -24.44 -4.32 0.19
N ALA A 13 -25.41 -3.47 -0.14
CA ALA A 13 -25.15 -2.05 -0.36
C ALA A 13 -24.72 -1.37 0.95
N VAL A 14 -23.71 -0.52 0.85
CA VAL A 14 -23.38 0.43 1.91
C VAL A 14 -24.19 1.69 1.65
N VAL A 15 -24.90 2.18 2.66
CA VAL A 15 -25.82 3.32 2.51
C VAL A 15 -25.41 4.48 3.41
N GLY A 16 -25.68 5.71 3.00
CA GLY A 16 -25.45 6.89 3.82
C GLY A 16 -26.31 6.86 5.07
N SER A 17 -25.71 7.08 6.24
CA SER A 17 -26.42 6.98 7.52
C SER A 17 -27.54 8.01 7.68
N ASN A 18 -27.44 9.14 6.96
CA ASN A 18 -28.38 10.26 7.06
C ASN A 18 -29.51 10.21 6.02
N ASN A 19 -29.30 9.54 4.89
CA ASN A 19 -30.20 9.62 3.73
C ASN A 19 -30.59 8.25 3.14
N GLY A 20 -29.95 7.15 3.58
CA GLY A 20 -30.22 5.80 3.07
C GLY A 20 -29.80 5.57 1.62
N LEU A 21 -29.09 6.52 0.99
CA LEU A 21 -28.67 6.42 -0.41
C LEU A 21 -27.42 5.54 -0.54
N ALA A 22 -27.36 4.74 -1.61
CA ALA A 22 -26.20 3.93 -1.95
C ALA A 22 -25.22 4.63 -2.92
N ASP A 23 -25.61 5.81 -3.40
CA ASP A 23 -24.80 6.66 -4.27
C ASP A 23 -24.24 7.84 -3.49
N PHE A 24 -22.94 8.07 -3.63
CA PHE A 24 -22.21 9.11 -2.91
C PHE A 24 -21.57 10.07 -3.90
N ALA A 25 -21.79 11.36 -3.71
CA ALA A 25 -21.06 12.38 -4.46
C ALA A 25 -19.58 12.39 -4.06
N LYS A 26 -18.71 12.68 -5.03
CA LYS A 26 -17.29 13.01 -4.78
C LYS A 26 -17.06 14.51 -5.01
N PRO A 27 -16.08 15.15 -4.36
CA PRO A 27 -15.74 16.52 -4.67
C PRO A 27 -15.22 16.62 -6.11
N TYR A 28 -15.41 17.80 -6.69
CA TYR A 28 -14.68 18.21 -7.89
C TYR A 28 -13.18 18.24 -7.59
N ASP A 29 -12.34 18.02 -8.60
CA ASP A 29 -10.89 17.97 -8.40
C ASP A 29 -10.34 19.39 -8.15
N ASN A 30 -9.20 19.50 -7.45
CA ASN A 30 -8.61 20.78 -7.07
C ASN A 30 -8.01 21.48 -8.30
N VAL A 31 -8.83 22.26 -9.00
CA VAL A 31 -8.42 23.02 -10.21
C VAL A 31 -7.74 24.36 -9.90
N GLY A 32 -7.64 24.75 -8.62
CA GLY A 32 -6.91 25.95 -8.19
C GLY A 32 -7.76 27.00 -7.47
N GLU A 33 -7.07 28.02 -6.97
CA GLU A 33 -7.58 28.97 -5.97
C GLU A 33 -8.66 29.93 -6.49
N LYS A 34 -8.79 30.12 -7.81
CA LYS A 34 -9.93 30.88 -8.36
C LYS A 34 -11.25 30.17 -8.13
N THR A 35 -11.24 28.84 -8.13
CA THR A 35 -12.42 28.02 -7.85
C THR A 35 -12.55 27.79 -6.35
N PHE A 36 -11.44 27.51 -5.67
CA PHE A 36 -11.38 27.22 -4.24
C PHE A 36 -10.60 28.31 -3.49
N ASP A 37 -11.23 29.47 -3.33
CA ASP A 37 -10.64 30.66 -2.71
C ASP A 37 -10.29 30.36 -1.23
N PRO A 38 -9.01 30.30 -0.84
CA PRO A 38 -8.60 29.96 0.52
C PRO A 38 -9.14 30.92 1.59
N GLN A 39 -9.53 32.14 1.21
CA GLN A 39 -10.11 33.13 2.12
C GLN A 39 -11.61 32.97 2.31
N LYS A 40 -12.30 32.20 1.45
CA LYS A 40 -13.76 31.98 1.51
C LYS A 40 -14.13 30.53 1.78
N GLN A 41 -13.57 29.62 1.00
CA GLN A 41 -13.74 28.19 1.12
C GLN A 41 -12.51 27.50 0.52
N SER A 42 -11.66 26.96 1.38
CA SER A 42 -10.51 26.18 0.95
C SER A 42 -10.95 24.88 0.26
N TYR A 43 -10.10 24.32 -0.59
CA TYR A 43 -10.35 22.99 -1.17
C TYR A 43 -10.50 21.92 -0.07
N ALA A 44 -9.74 22.04 1.04
CA ALA A 44 -9.80 21.12 2.15
C ALA A 44 -11.19 21.12 2.80
N ASP A 45 -11.73 22.30 3.13
CA ASP A 45 -13.07 22.43 3.73
C ASP A 45 -14.15 21.93 2.78
N TYR A 46 -14.04 22.28 1.49
CA TYR A 46 -14.94 21.78 0.45
C TYR A 46 -14.89 20.25 0.32
N ALA A 47 -13.71 19.66 0.19
CA ALA A 47 -13.55 18.22 0.05
C ALA A 47 -14.03 17.47 1.30
N ASN A 48 -13.81 18.02 2.49
CA ASN A 48 -14.24 17.41 3.74
C ASN A 48 -15.77 17.38 3.90
N SER A 49 -16.53 18.23 3.20
CA SER A 49 -17.99 18.10 3.16
C SER A 49 -18.48 16.87 2.39
N PHE A 50 -17.59 16.15 1.70
CA PHE A 50 -17.87 14.87 1.01
C PHE A 50 -17.35 13.66 1.79
N ILE A 51 -17.04 13.83 3.09
CA ILE A 51 -16.90 12.70 4.00
C ILE A 51 -18.31 12.22 4.37
N HIS A 52 -18.66 11.03 3.90
CA HIS A 52 -19.98 10.46 4.13
C HIS A 52 -19.94 9.49 5.30
N ASN A 53 -20.79 9.71 6.30
CA ASN A 53 -21.09 8.69 7.30
C ASN A 53 -21.93 7.60 6.65
N VAL A 54 -21.55 6.34 6.87
CA VAL A 54 -22.18 5.18 6.23
C VAL A 54 -22.56 4.11 7.23
N THR A 55 -23.61 3.37 6.87
CA THR A 55 -24.09 2.20 7.58
C THR A 55 -23.67 0.93 6.84
N LEU A 56 -22.85 0.13 7.49
CA LEU A 56 -22.32 -1.15 7.02
C LEU A 56 -23.20 -2.29 7.56
N SER A 57 -24.37 -2.49 6.96
CA SER A 57 -25.41 -3.42 7.46
C SER A 57 -24.97 -4.88 7.59
N SER A 58 -23.94 -5.30 6.85
CA SER A 58 -23.36 -6.64 6.93
C SER A 58 -22.43 -6.85 8.13
N CYS A 59 -22.05 -5.80 8.86
CA CYS A 59 -21.21 -5.89 10.05
C CYS A 59 -22.02 -6.33 11.29
N PRO A 60 -21.35 -6.88 12.33
CA PRO A 60 -21.99 -7.19 13.60
C PRO A 60 -22.72 -6.00 14.22
N GLN A 61 -23.79 -6.26 14.98
CA GLN A 61 -24.52 -5.22 15.69
C GLN A 61 -23.59 -4.41 16.59
N GLY A 62 -23.71 -3.09 16.55
CA GLY A 62 -22.81 -2.17 17.26
C GLY A 62 -21.51 -1.83 16.52
N SER A 63 -21.23 -2.48 15.39
CA SER A 63 -20.03 -2.26 14.55
C SER A 63 -20.39 -1.85 13.12
N GLN A 64 -21.52 -1.15 12.96
CA GLN A 64 -22.11 -0.83 11.65
C GLN A 64 -21.84 0.60 11.18
N SER A 65 -21.28 1.46 12.03
CA SER A 65 -20.97 2.85 11.67
C SER A 65 -19.59 2.95 11.05
N GLY A 66 -19.48 3.58 9.88
CA GLY A 66 -18.21 3.86 9.22
C GLY A 66 -18.22 5.20 8.49
N ARG A 67 -17.11 5.51 7.83
CA ARG A 67 -16.98 6.69 6.95
C ARG A 67 -16.39 6.31 5.61
N VAL A 68 -16.81 7.01 4.57
CA VAL A 68 -16.24 6.90 3.23
C VAL A 68 -15.88 8.27 2.68
N PHE A 69 -14.75 8.34 2.00
CA PHE A 69 -14.33 9.49 1.22
C PHE A 69 -13.78 9.00 -0.13
N VAL A 70 -14.25 9.61 -1.22
CA VAL A 70 -13.65 9.49 -2.54
C VAL A 70 -13.33 10.89 -3.01
N GLY A 71 -12.08 11.20 -3.33
CA GLY A 71 -11.70 12.54 -3.78
C GLY A 71 -10.21 12.69 -4.00
N GLN A 72 -9.80 13.83 -4.55
CA GLN A 72 -8.40 14.09 -4.86
C GLN A 72 -7.59 14.35 -3.58
N ARG A 73 -6.41 13.75 -3.49
CA ARG A 73 -5.39 13.95 -2.44
C ARG A 73 -4.01 13.99 -3.08
N LYS A 74 -3.04 14.57 -2.36
CA LYS A 74 -1.62 14.45 -2.75
C LYS A 74 -1.25 12.97 -2.71
N ASP A 75 -0.42 12.53 -3.66
CA ASP A 75 0.06 11.14 -3.59
C ASP A 75 0.77 10.91 -2.25
N SER A 76 0.39 9.80 -1.61
CA SER A 76 0.81 9.45 -0.26
C SER A 76 1.99 8.49 -0.25
N PHE A 77 2.51 8.15 -1.42
CA PHE A 77 3.65 7.28 -1.57
C PHE A 77 4.90 8.16 -1.81
N ALA A 78 5.99 7.82 -1.16
CA ALA A 78 7.30 8.36 -1.46
C ALA A 78 8.13 7.26 -2.11
N VAL A 79 8.72 7.59 -3.26
CA VAL A 79 9.59 6.65 -3.94
C VAL A 79 10.51 7.36 -4.95
N ASN A 80 11.66 6.76 -5.19
CA ASN A 80 12.55 7.05 -6.30
C ASN A 80 12.79 5.81 -7.19
N LEU A 81 11.74 5.26 -7.81
CA LEU A 81 11.85 4.02 -8.61
C LEU A 81 12.60 4.19 -9.93
N GLY A 82 12.67 5.41 -10.48
CA GLY A 82 13.30 5.66 -11.77
C GLY A 82 14.76 5.23 -11.77
N GLU A 83 15.49 5.63 -10.73
CA GLU A 83 16.89 5.29 -10.51
C GLU A 83 17.06 3.80 -10.17
N VAL A 84 16.17 3.24 -9.35
CA VAL A 84 16.20 1.80 -9.01
C VAL A 84 16.13 0.91 -10.26
N PHE A 85 15.29 1.26 -11.24
CA PHE A 85 15.16 0.49 -12.48
C PHE A 85 16.27 0.73 -13.50
N ASP A 86 17.04 1.81 -13.38
CA ASP A 86 18.25 2.08 -14.16
C ASP A 86 19.50 1.49 -13.48
N LEU A 87 19.46 0.19 -13.16
CA LEU A 87 20.57 -0.50 -12.48
C LEU A 87 20.96 0.16 -11.14
N VAL A 88 19.96 0.59 -10.35
CA VAL A 88 20.20 1.29 -9.06
C VAL A 88 21.08 2.53 -9.25
N ASN A 89 20.65 3.47 -10.09
CA ASN A 89 21.35 4.72 -10.35
C ASN A 89 21.13 5.76 -9.24
N THR A 90 21.34 5.36 -7.99
CA THR A 90 21.17 6.17 -6.78
C THR A 90 22.27 5.83 -5.77
N ASN A 91 22.43 6.61 -4.69
CA ASN A 91 23.31 6.23 -3.58
C ASN A 91 22.48 5.57 -2.45
N PRO A 92 22.43 4.23 -2.38
CA PRO A 92 21.58 3.55 -1.40
C PRO A 92 22.08 3.70 0.04
N LEU A 93 23.28 4.26 0.26
CA LEU A 93 23.85 4.58 1.58
C LEU A 93 23.96 6.09 1.81
N GLY A 94 23.27 6.88 0.98
CA GLY A 94 23.18 8.33 1.13
C GLY A 94 22.27 8.76 2.29
N PRO A 95 22.03 10.07 2.43
CA PRO A 95 21.00 10.59 3.31
C PRO A 95 19.62 10.04 2.94
N VAL A 96 18.78 9.77 3.93
CA VAL A 96 17.40 9.26 3.74
C VAL A 96 16.48 10.26 3.02
N ASP A 97 16.85 11.53 3.01
CA ASP A 97 16.21 12.65 2.31
C ASP A 97 17.12 13.23 1.22
N GLY A 98 18.05 12.41 0.72
CA GLY A 98 19.06 12.82 -0.25
C GLY A 98 18.55 12.98 -1.68
N GLU A 99 17.39 12.40 -2.00
CA GLU A 99 16.83 12.37 -3.35
C GLU A 99 15.39 12.88 -3.40
N GLN A 100 14.91 13.17 -4.60
CA GLN A 100 13.54 13.64 -4.80
C GLN A 100 12.56 12.46 -4.82
N ASN A 101 11.46 12.57 -4.06
CA ASN A 101 10.28 11.76 -4.33
C ASN A 101 9.69 12.13 -5.70
N ILE A 102 9.81 11.23 -6.69
CA ILE A 102 9.48 11.51 -8.10
C ILE A 102 7.98 11.71 -8.35
N ILE A 103 7.14 11.42 -7.36
CA ILE A 103 5.69 11.62 -7.38
C ILE A 103 5.20 12.68 -6.39
N ASP A 104 6.10 13.48 -5.80
CA ASP A 104 5.72 14.49 -4.80
C ASP A 104 4.82 15.60 -5.37
N ASP A 105 4.88 15.84 -6.68
CA ASP A 105 4.05 16.81 -7.40
C ASP A 105 2.76 16.19 -7.96
N LYS A 106 2.45 14.94 -7.61
CA LYS A 106 1.30 14.20 -8.15
C LYS A 106 0.12 14.20 -7.19
N ASN A 107 -1.06 14.17 -7.80
CA ASN A 107 -2.33 14.00 -7.12
C ASN A 107 -2.97 12.69 -7.59
N VAL A 108 -3.62 12.00 -6.66
CA VAL A 108 -4.38 10.77 -6.91
C VAL A 108 -5.82 10.91 -6.47
N THR A 109 -6.71 10.11 -7.06
CA THR A 109 -8.06 9.92 -6.50
C THR A 109 -7.97 8.87 -5.41
N THR A 110 -8.16 9.29 -4.15
CA THR A 110 -8.17 8.40 -2.99
C THR A 110 -9.57 7.86 -2.76
N PHE A 111 -9.66 6.55 -2.54
CA PHE A 111 -10.81 5.90 -1.94
C PHE A 111 -10.44 5.49 -0.50
N ALA A 112 -10.93 6.23 0.48
CA ALA A 112 -10.66 5.99 1.90
C ALA A 112 -11.91 5.45 2.59
N LEU A 113 -11.70 4.45 3.46
CA LEU A 113 -12.73 3.79 4.25
C LEU A 113 -12.32 3.76 5.71
N GLU A 114 -13.22 4.17 6.60
CA GLU A 114 -13.13 3.89 8.03
C GLU A 114 -14.15 2.82 8.38
N VAL A 115 -13.66 1.68 8.87
CA VAL A 115 -14.46 0.49 9.18
C VAL A 115 -14.11 0.02 10.59
N PRO A 116 -15.08 -0.28 11.46
CA PRO A 116 -14.81 -0.85 12.78
C PRO A 116 -14.05 -2.17 12.69
N ALA A 117 -13.04 -2.37 13.54
CA ALA A 117 -12.21 -3.59 13.54
C ALA A 117 -13.06 -4.87 13.67
N ALA A 118 -14.07 -4.86 14.55
CA ALA A 118 -15.00 -5.97 14.74
C ALA A 118 -15.83 -6.32 13.49
N CYS A 119 -15.96 -5.40 12.53
CA CYS A 119 -16.54 -5.73 11.23
C CYS A 119 -15.57 -6.51 10.33
N LEU A 120 -14.28 -6.21 10.41
CA LEU A 120 -13.24 -6.80 9.56
C LEU A 120 -12.79 -8.18 10.05
N THR A 121 -12.72 -8.39 11.35
CA THR A 121 -12.23 -9.66 11.93
C THR A 121 -13.23 -10.80 11.79
N GLY A 122 -14.52 -10.50 11.59
CA GLY A 122 -15.56 -11.52 11.43
C GLY A 122 -15.66 -12.47 12.64
N GLY A 123 -15.21 -12.04 13.82
CA GLY A 123 -15.13 -12.86 15.02
C GLY A 123 -13.93 -13.80 15.10
N ASN A 124 -12.87 -13.60 14.30
CA ASN A 124 -11.62 -14.33 14.50
C ASN A 124 -10.92 -13.87 15.81
N ASP A 125 -10.44 -14.83 16.59
CA ASP A 125 -9.84 -14.54 17.90
C ASP A 125 -8.41 -14.00 17.78
N ASP A 126 -7.70 -14.31 16.69
CA ASP A 126 -6.35 -13.81 16.44
C ASP A 126 -6.32 -12.32 16.02
N GLY A 127 -7.46 -11.78 15.55
CA GLY A 127 -7.61 -10.39 15.12
C GLY A 127 -6.86 -10.06 13.83
N ILE A 128 -6.34 -11.06 13.11
CA ILE A 128 -5.50 -10.86 11.93
C ILE A 128 -6.36 -10.90 10.67
N ILE A 129 -6.27 -9.85 9.87
CA ILE A 129 -6.90 -9.76 8.55
C ILE A 129 -5.84 -9.66 7.45
N GLY A 130 -6.14 -10.25 6.30
CA GLY A 130 -5.32 -10.16 5.09
C GLY A 130 -6.02 -9.34 4.01
N GLY A 131 -5.30 -8.47 3.33
CA GLY A 131 -5.82 -7.62 2.26
C GLY A 131 -4.87 -7.51 1.07
N TRP A 132 -5.45 -7.51 -0.13
CA TRP A 132 -4.76 -7.17 -1.37
C TRP A 132 -5.77 -6.49 -2.30
N THR A 133 -5.24 -5.74 -3.25
CA THR A 133 -6.05 -5.04 -4.26
C THR A 133 -5.84 -5.67 -5.62
N THR A 134 -6.85 -5.60 -6.48
CA THR A 134 -6.76 -6.11 -7.86
C THR A 134 -7.41 -5.14 -8.83
N ALA A 135 -6.79 -4.94 -10.00
CA ALA A 135 -7.41 -4.26 -11.13
C ALA A 135 -7.96 -5.30 -12.12
N SER A 136 -9.09 -5.00 -12.74
CA SER A 136 -9.70 -5.88 -13.73
C SER A 136 -10.29 -5.10 -14.88
N LEU A 137 -10.15 -5.64 -16.08
CA LEU A 137 -10.68 -5.06 -17.31
C LEU A 137 -11.64 -6.06 -17.97
N PRO A 138 -12.69 -5.59 -18.66
CA PRO A 138 -13.48 -6.46 -19.53
C PRO A 138 -12.61 -7.05 -20.64
N GLN A 139 -12.86 -8.30 -21.03
CA GLN A 139 -12.07 -9.01 -22.04
C GLN A 139 -12.07 -8.36 -23.43
N VAL A 140 -13.09 -7.57 -23.76
CA VAL A 140 -13.25 -6.96 -25.08
C VAL A 140 -13.43 -5.45 -24.94
N ARG A 141 -12.73 -4.70 -25.79
CA ARG A 141 -12.93 -3.26 -25.99
C ARG A 141 -12.98 -2.97 -27.50
N VAL A 142 -14.05 -2.32 -27.94
CA VAL A 142 -14.26 -1.89 -29.33
C VAL A 142 -14.38 -0.37 -29.33
N LEU A 143 -13.57 0.31 -30.12
CA LEU A 143 -13.66 1.77 -30.25
C LEU A 143 -14.97 2.15 -30.94
N ASP A 144 -15.64 3.17 -30.43
CA ASP A 144 -16.86 3.67 -31.03
C ASP A 144 -16.50 4.51 -32.27
N PRO A 145 -17.02 4.21 -33.48
CA PRO A 145 -16.79 5.04 -34.67
C PRO A 145 -17.44 6.44 -34.59
N LYS A 146 -18.27 6.69 -33.57
CA LYS A 146 -18.91 7.98 -33.27
C LYS A 146 -18.78 8.30 -31.77
N PRO A 147 -17.56 8.52 -31.27
CA PRO A 147 -17.32 8.66 -29.84
C PRO A 147 -17.98 9.92 -29.28
N THR A 148 -18.44 9.85 -28.04
CA THR A 148 -18.74 11.04 -27.22
C THR A 148 -17.62 11.27 -26.22
N PHE A 149 -17.60 12.43 -25.56
CA PHE A 149 -16.66 12.69 -24.47
C PHE A 149 -16.78 11.64 -23.35
N GLU A 150 -18.00 11.20 -23.04
CA GLU A 150 -18.28 10.24 -21.96
C GLU A 150 -18.12 8.78 -22.42
N GLN A 151 -18.28 8.49 -23.71
CA GLN A 151 -18.26 7.13 -24.26
C GLN A 151 -17.39 7.05 -25.52
N PRO A 152 -16.06 6.95 -25.37
CA PRO A 152 -15.14 6.80 -26.50
C PRO A 152 -15.01 5.35 -27.02
N ALA A 153 -15.52 4.36 -26.28
CA ALA A 153 -15.44 2.94 -26.62
C ALA A 153 -16.54 2.15 -25.91
N VAL A 154 -16.88 0.97 -26.46
CA VAL A 154 -17.73 -0.04 -25.82
C VAL A 154 -16.85 -1.16 -25.29
N SER A 155 -17.04 -1.53 -24.03
CA SER A 155 -16.34 -2.65 -23.39
C SER A 155 -17.32 -3.72 -22.92
N GLY A 156 -16.92 -4.99 -22.99
CA GLY A 156 -17.75 -6.13 -22.61
C GLY A 156 -16.98 -7.41 -22.36
N GLY A 157 -17.70 -8.49 -22.08
CA GLY A 157 -17.13 -9.79 -21.70
C GLY A 157 -16.91 -9.94 -20.20
N ALA A 158 -16.30 -11.06 -19.80
CA ALA A 158 -15.98 -11.32 -18.40
C ALA A 158 -14.91 -10.34 -17.89
N TRP A 159 -14.90 -10.12 -16.57
CA TRP A 159 -13.83 -9.35 -15.92
C TRP A 159 -12.57 -10.19 -15.78
N THR A 160 -11.50 -9.79 -16.44
CA THR A 160 -10.18 -10.40 -16.33
C THR A 160 -9.31 -9.60 -15.37
N GLN A 161 -8.72 -10.24 -14.37
CA GLN A 161 -7.71 -9.61 -13.52
C GLN A 161 -6.44 -9.35 -14.33
N VAL A 162 -5.97 -8.11 -14.31
CA VAL A 162 -4.77 -7.67 -15.05
C VAL A 162 -3.68 -7.13 -14.14
N SER A 163 -3.99 -6.95 -12.85
CA SER A 163 -3.03 -6.54 -11.84
C SER A 163 -3.52 -6.94 -10.45
N ARG A 164 -2.56 -7.20 -9.55
CA ARG A 164 -2.79 -7.27 -8.12
C ARG A 164 -1.59 -6.75 -7.35
N LEU A 165 -1.83 -6.30 -6.11
CA LEU A 165 -0.78 -5.92 -5.18
C LEU A 165 -1.32 -5.96 -3.73
N GLY A 166 -0.56 -6.54 -2.82
CA GLY A 166 -0.70 -6.37 -1.38
C GLY A 166 0.47 -5.57 -0.81
N MET A 167 1.62 -6.22 -0.69
CA MET A 167 2.89 -5.71 -0.22
C MET A 167 3.55 -4.81 -1.28
N PRO A 168 3.94 -3.57 -0.93
CA PRO A 168 4.66 -2.69 -1.83
C PRO A 168 5.92 -3.36 -2.40
N LEU A 169 6.21 -3.04 -3.66
CA LEU A 169 7.40 -3.46 -4.41
C LEU A 169 7.46 -4.93 -4.81
N VAL A 170 6.50 -5.77 -4.42
CA VAL A 170 6.54 -7.18 -4.84
C VAL A 170 6.36 -7.31 -6.36
N ASN A 171 5.37 -6.64 -6.94
CA ASN A 171 5.17 -6.67 -8.39
C ASN A 171 6.20 -5.81 -9.15
N GLU A 172 6.77 -4.81 -8.50
CA GLU A 172 7.70 -3.85 -9.09
C GLU A 172 9.13 -4.41 -9.17
N VAL A 173 9.65 -4.95 -8.06
CA VAL A 173 11.07 -5.30 -7.87
C VAL A 173 11.28 -6.80 -7.59
N VAL A 174 10.38 -7.46 -6.86
CA VAL A 174 10.58 -8.88 -6.48
C VAL A 174 10.27 -9.81 -7.63
N ILE A 175 9.10 -9.67 -8.25
CA ILE A 175 8.66 -10.53 -9.35
C ILE A 175 9.38 -10.14 -10.65
N GLY A 176 10.08 -11.10 -11.23
CA GLY A 176 10.79 -10.93 -12.50
C GLY A 176 9.84 -10.70 -13.69
N LEU A 177 10.34 -9.94 -14.68
CA LEU A 177 9.61 -9.61 -15.92
C LEU A 177 8.95 -10.82 -16.61
N PRO A 178 9.58 -12.02 -16.73
CA PRO A 178 8.97 -13.16 -17.40
C PRO A 178 7.64 -13.61 -16.75
N ASP A 179 7.51 -13.44 -15.44
CA ASP A 179 6.35 -13.91 -14.67
C ASP A 179 5.40 -12.78 -14.24
N LYS A 180 5.71 -11.50 -14.50
CA LYS A 180 4.86 -10.37 -14.04
C LYS A 180 3.40 -10.51 -14.48
N ASN A 181 3.13 -10.88 -15.73
CA ASN A 181 1.74 -11.06 -16.18
C ASN A 181 1.06 -12.26 -15.50
N ARG A 182 1.82 -13.32 -15.23
CA ARG A 182 1.32 -14.51 -14.51
C ARG A 182 1.00 -14.18 -13.05
N PHE A 183 1.89 -13.46 -12.37
CA PHE A 183 1.65 -12.92 -11.04
C PHE A 183 0.41 -12.03 -11.01
N ASN A 184 0.34 -11.05 -11.91
CA ASN A 184 -0.77 -10.12 -12.00
C ASN A 184 -2.13 -10.77 -12.30
N ALA A 185 -2.15 -11.93 -12.98
CA ALA A 185 -3.37 -12.69 -13.27
C ALA A 185 -3.75 -13.72 -12.18
N SER A 186 -2.84 -14.04 -11.25
CA SER A 186 -3.03 -15.07 -10.21
C SER A 186 -3.69 -14.53 -8.92
N GLU A 187 -4.07 -15.42 -8.01
CA GLU A 187 -4.56 -15.06 -6.66
C GLU A 187 -3.51 -15.38 -5.59
N PRO A 188 -3.48 -14.66 -4.46
CA PRO A 188 -2.43 -14.85 -3.45
C PRO A 188 -2.30 -16.28 -2.90
N LYS A 189 -3.39 -17.06 -2.90
CA LYS A 189 -3.38 -18.48 -2.51
C LYS A 189 -2.42 -19.33 -3.36
N ASP A 190 -2.08 -18.88 -4.56
CA ASP A 190 -1.23 -19.57 -5.52
C ASP A 190 0.23 -19.05 -5.49
N ASP A 191 0.61 -18.19 -4.54
CA ASP A 191 1.90 -17.47 -4.55
C ASP A 191 3.14 -18.34 -4.40
N THR A 192 3.00 -19.58 -3.93
CA THR A 192 4.11 -20.52 -3.84
C THR A 192 4.75 -20.80 -5.21
N GLN A 193 4.01 -20.59 -6.31
CA GLN A 193 4.55 -20.68 -7.67
C GLN A 193 5.64 -19.61 -7.98
N PHE A 194 5.74 -18.55 -7.17
CA PHE A 194 6.70 -17.44 -7.31
C PHE A 194 7.76 -17.43 -6.19
N ALA A 195 7.78 -18.44 -5.32
CA ALA A 195 8.64 -18.48 -4.13
C ALA A 195 10.13 -18.23 -4.45
N ALA A 196 10.60 -18.69 -5.63
CA ALA A 196 11.98 -18.51 -6.05
C ALA A 196 12.45 -17.04 -6.07
N TYR A 197 11.56 -16.09 -6.37
CA TYR A 197 11.88 -14.66 -6.36
C TYR A 197 12.14 -14.11 -4.95
N VAL A 198 11.46 -14.68 -3.95
CA VAL A 198 11.61 -14.30 -2.53
C VAL A 198 12.80 -15.03 -1.91
N THR A 199 12.98 -16.32 -2.22
CA THR A 199 14.05 -17.14 -1.63
C THR A 199 15.41 -16.90 -2.28
N ASN A 200 15.45 -16.38 -3.52
CA ASN A 200 16.66 -16.07 -4.28
C ASN A 200 16.58 -14.66 -4.89
N PRO A 201 16.56 -13.60 -4.07
CA PRO A 201 16.37 -12.23 -4.55
C PRO A 201 17.59 -11.74 -5.33
N THR A 202 17.35 -11.01 -6.42
CA THR A 202 18.42 -10.45 -7.27
C THR A 202 18.96 -9.12 -6.74
N LEU A 203 18.11 -8.31 -6.09
CA LEU A 203 18.48 -6.98 -5.62
C LEU A 203 19.72 -6.97 -4.71
N PRO A 204 19.88 -7.85 -3.70
CA PRO A 204 21.08 -7.84 -2.86
C PRO A 204 22.37 -8.11 -3.63
N ALA A 205 22.33 -9.02 -4.61
CA ALA A 205 23.49 -9.31 -5.45
C ALA A 205 23.88 -8.13 -6.34
N LEU A 206 22.89 -7.36 -6.84
CA LEU A 206 23.15 -6.12 -7.58
C LEU A 206 23.79 -5.06 -6.67
N LEU A 207 23.29 -4.91 -5.44
CA LEU A 207 23.86 -3.94 -4.51
C LEU A 207 25.31 -4.27 -4.13
N GLU A 208 25.63 -5.54 -3.89
CA GLU A 208 27.01 -5.97 -3.66
C GLU A 208 27.91 -5.64 -4.86
N ALA A 209 27.46 -5.92 -6.08
CA ALA A 209 28.25 -5.67 -7.28
C ALA A 209 28.53 -4.18 -7.55
N LEU A 210 27.60 -3.29 -7.16
CA LEU A 210 27.65 -1.87 -7.51
C LEU A 210 28.18 -0.97 -6.39
N PHE A 211 27.96 -1.32 -5.12
CA PHE A 211 28.19 -0.43 -3.97
C PHE A 211 29.17 -0.95 -2.93
N GLY A 212 29.81 -2.11 -3.16
CA GLY A 212 30.82 -2.64 -2.23
C GLY A 212 30.27 -3.11 -0.88
N VAL A 213 28.95 -3.30 -0.78
CA VAL A 213 28.29 -3.92 0.37
C VAL A 213 28.29 -5.45 0.24
N LYS A 214 28.00 -6.18 1.32
CA LYS A 214 27.86 -7.63 1.30
C LYS A 214 26.40 -8.05 1.27
N ALA A 215 26.03 -8.81 0.24
CA ALA A 215 24.71 -9.43 0.16
C ALA A 215 24.54 -10.48 1.28
N PRO A 216 23.32 -10.68 1.79
CA PRO A 216 23.05 -11.76 2.73
C PRO A 216 23.39 -13.14 2.17
N THR A 217 23.98 -14.00 3.00
CA THR A 217 24.39 -15.37 2.66
C THR A 217 23.41 -16.43 3.17
N VAL A 218 22.39 -16.05 3.94
CA VAL A 218 21.37 -16.97 4.44
C VAL A 218 20.62 -17.63 3.29
N GLU A 219 20.67 -18.96 3.23
CA GLU A 219 19.95 -19.75 2.22
C GLU A 219 18.44 -19.65 2.40
N ASN A 220 17.71 -19.68 1.29
CA ASN A 220 16.24 -19.66 1.21
C ASN A 220 15.56 -18.41 1.82
N ARG A 221 16.32 -17.45 2.37
CA ARG A 221 15.83 -16.17 2.90
C ARG A 221 14.55 -16.29 3.75
N PRO A 222 14.57 -17.06 4.86
CA PRO A 222 13.41 -17.19 5.76
C PRO A 222 12.95 -15.83 6.32
N ASP A 223 13.86 -14.85 6.40
CA ASP A 223 13.55 -13.45 6.71
C ASP A 223 12.65 -12.78 5.67
N LEU A 224 12.92 -12.98 4.37
CA LEU A 224 12.06 -12.47 3.29
C LEU A 224 10.77 -13.25 3.14
N VAL A 225 10.81 -14.57 3.39
CA VAL A 225 9.60 -15.39 3.45
C VAL A 225 8.67 -14.86 4.55
N ALA A 226 9.20 -14.54 5.73
CA ALA A 226 8.44 -13.91 6.80
C ALA A 226 7.90 -12.53 6.40
N ALA A 227 8.76 -11.67 5.85
CA ALA A 227 8.38 -10.30 5.49
C ALA A 227 7.32 -10.23 4.38
N PHE A 228 7.47 -11.00 3.31
CA PHE A 228 6.62 -10.89 2.11
C PHE A 228 5.50 -11.92 2.03
N LEU A 229 5.63 -13.09 2.68
CA LEU A 229 4.72 -14.22 2.44
C LEU A 229 3.98 -14.72 3.67
N THR A 230 4.57 -14.79 4.86
CA THR A 230 3.92 -15.46 6.01
C THR A 230 3.52 -14.53 7.14
N GLY A 231 4.13 -13.35 7.22
CA GLY A 231 4.07 -12.50 8.40
C GLY A 231 5.01 -12.96 9.51
N PHE A 232 5.10 -12.15 10.57
CA PHE A 232 5.94 -12.39 11.74
C PHE A 232 5.13 -13.00 12.89
N THR A 233 5.67 -14.05 13.51
CA THR A 233 5.09 -14.68 14.70
C THR A 233 4.95 -13.65 15.83
N GLY A 234 3.77 -13.60 16.46
CA GLY A 234 3.45 -12.63 17.50
C GLY A 234 3.11 -11.22 16.99
N VAL A 235 3.23 -10.98 15.68
CA VAL A 235 2.82 -9.72 15.04
C VAL A 235 1.61 -9.96 14.15
N ASN A 236 1.79 -10.56 12.97
CA ASN A 236 0.74 -10.66 11.95
C ASN A 236 0.73 -12.00 11.18
N ALA A 237 1.46 -13.02 11.64
CA ALA A 237 1.41 -14.35 11.04
C ALA A 237 0.09 -15.06 11.34
N ASN A 238 -0.57 -15.58 10.30
CA ASN A 238 -1.86 -16.29 10.37
C ASN A 238 -1.84 -17.69 9.71
N GLY A 239 -0.65 -18.20 9.40
CA GLY A 239 -0.46 -19.52 8.78
C GLY A 239 -0.67 -19.56 7.27
N SER A 240 -1.08 -18.47 6.62
CA SER A 240 -1.11 -18.40 5.16
C SER A 240 0.28 -18.11 4.59
N VAL A 241 0.56 -18.63 3.40
CA VAL A 241 1.76 -18.30 2.60
C VAL A 241 1.27 -17.56 1.36
N SER A 242 1.33 -16.23 1.39
CA SER A 242 0.79 -15.36 0.35
C SER A 242 1.32 -13.93 0.45
N GLU A 243 1.46 -13.31 -0.71
CA GLU A 243 1.66 -11.89 -0.94
C GLU A 243 0.36 -11.15 -0.64
N MET A 244 0.28 -10.59 0.57
CA MET A 244 -0.84 -9.79 1.05
C MET A 244 -0.37 -8.89 2.20
N GLN A 245 -1.04 -7.76 2.38
CA GLN A 245 -0.90 -6.98 3.61
C GLN A 245 -1.64 -7.66 4.74
N ARG A 246 -1.01 -7.77 5.90
CA ARG A 246 -1.61 -8.39 7.08
C ARG A 246 -1.68 -7.38 8.20
N LEU A 247 -2.86 -7.18 8.76
CA LEU A 247 -3.08 -6.31 9.91
C LEU A 247 -3.61 -7.13 11.08
N ASN A 248 -2.87 -7.11 12.19
CA ASN A 248 -3.33 -7.58 13.48
C ASN A 248 -3.98 -6.42 14.24
N THR A 249 -5.30 -6.50 14.36
CA THR A 249 -6.13 -5.48 15.02
C THR A 249 -6.04 -5.52 16.55
N ASN A 250 -5.41 -6.55 17.13
CA ASN A 250 -5.17 -6.66 18.58
C ASN A 250 -3.91 -5.90 19.02
N ILE A 251 -3.05 -5.48 18.09
CA ILE A 251 -1.87 -4.67 18.41
C ILE A 251 -2.30 -3.22 18.58
N ALA A 252 -1.93 -2.64 19.72
CA ALA A 252 -2.23 -1.24 20.02
C ALA A 252 -1.58 -0.31 18.97
N ILE A 253 -2.34 0.69 18.53
CA ILE A 253 -1.87 1.65 17.53
C ILE A 253 -0.81 2.58 18.18
N THR A 254 0.35 2.69 17.55
CA THR A 254 1.37 3.68 17.91
C THR A 254 0.88 5.09 17.56
N ALA A 255 0.86 5.99 18.54
CA ALA A 255 0.41 7.36 18.36
C ALA A 255 1.28 8.06 17.31
N LYS A 256 0.68 8.92 16.47
CA LYS A 256 1.35 9.57 15.34
C LYS A 256 2.76 10.14 15.65
N PRO A 257 3.01 10.86 16.76
CA PRO A 257 4.34 11.40 17.06
C PRO A 257 5.39 10.35 17.44
N GLU A 258 4.96 9.15 17.79
CA GLU A 258 5.80 8.04 18.26
C GLU A 258 6.05 6.99 17.15
N GLN A 259 5.41 7.16 15.99
CA GLN A 259 5.52 6.21 14.88
C GLN A 259 6.95 6.21 14.35
N ASN A 260 7.55 5.02 14.28
CA ASN A 260 8.79 4.82 13.56
C ASN A 260 8.47 4.45 12.10
N ASN A 261 9.00 5.22 11.14
CA ASN A 261 8.72 4.99 9.73
C ASN A 261 9.25 3.64 9.20
N LEU A 262 10.16 2.99 9.93
CA LEU A 262 10.64 1.63 9.61
C LEU A 262 9.79 0.51 10.23
N GLY A 263 8.73 0.85 10.98
CA GLY A 263 7.76 -0.10 11.53
C GLY A 263 8.40 -1.24 12.33
N VAL A 264 8.03 -2.47 12.00
CA VAL A 264 8.50 -3.69 12.70
C VAL A 264 10.03 -3.79 12.68
N ALA A 265 10.70 -3.34 11.61
CA ALA A 265 12.15 -3.39 11.50
C ALA A 265 12.87 -2.52 12.54
N ALA A 266 12.16 -1.55 13.14
CA ALA A 266 12.66 -0.69 14.21
C ALA A 266 11.94 -0.92 15.56
N GLY A 267 11.22 -2.04 15.72
CA GLY A 267 10.53 -2.42 16.95
C GLY A 267 9.15 -1.80 17.15
N ASP A 268 8.63 -1.07 16.16
CA ASP A 268 7.25 -0.55 16.16
C ASP A 268 6.31 -1.57 15.51
N ASN A 269 5.79 -2.50 16.32
CA ASN A 269 4.93 -3.60 15.86
C ASN A 269 3.58 -3.16 15.28
N ALA A 270 3.19 -1.89 15.43
CA ALA A 270 1.98 -1.33 14.82
C ALA A 270 2.24 -0.73 13.43
N GLY A 271 3.50 -0.65 13.00
CA GLY A 271 3.91 -0.20 11.68
C GLY A 271 4.09 -1.33 10.67
N PHE A 272 4.44 -0.96 9.44
CA PHE A 272 4.65 -1.89 8.34
C PHE A 272 5.64 -3.03 8.72
N PRO A 273 5.32 -4.31 8.40
CA PRO A 273 4.18 -4.77 7.60
C PRO A 273 2.95 -5.23 8.39
N ASN A 274 2.76 -4.78 9.63
CA ASN A 274 1.49 -4.96 10.34
C ASN A 274 0.42 -3.95 9.87
N GLY A 275 -0.04 -4.15 8.63
CA GLY A 275 -0.65 -3.10 7.82
C GLY A 275 0.39 -2.14 7.28
N ARG A 276 -0.03 -1.01 6.72
CA ARG A 276 0.85 0.09 6.32
C ARG A 276 0.19 1.40 6.70
N ARG A 277 0.82 2.16 7.57
CA ARG A 277 0.43 3.54 7.86
C ARG A 277 0.94 4.44 6.74
N PRO A 278 0.26 5.56 6.43
CA PRO A 278 0.80 6.51 5.47
C PRO A 278 2.21 6.96 5.80
N GLY A 279 2.59 7.07 7.08
CA GLY A 279 3.95 7.46 7.45
C GLY A 279 5.02 6.37 7.37
N ASP A 280 4.67 5.12 7.03
CA ASP A 280 5.65 4.05 6.93
C ASP A 280 6.43 4.14 5.63
N ASP A 281 7.76 4.16 5.73
CA ASP A 281 8.69 4.20 4.62
C ASP A 281 8.89 2.79 4.05
N SER A 282 7.87 2.31 3.34
CA SER A 282 7.84 0.93 2.85
C SER A 282 8.96 0.62 1.86
N VAL A 283 9.54 1.63 1.20
CA VAL A 283 10.62 1.45 0.23
C VAL A 283 11.94 1.23 0.97
N ASP A 284 12.28 2.11 1.92
CA ASP A 284 13.43 1.92 2.81
C ASP A 284 13.33 0.59 3.57
N VAL A 285 12.15 0.26 4.12
CA VAL A 285 11.95 -1.02 4.82
C VAL A 285 12.20 -2.20 3.88
N ALA A 286 11.62 -2.22 2.68
CA ALA A 286 11.81 -3.32 1.74
C ALA A 286 13.28 -3.46 1.32
N LEU A 287 13.99 -2.35 1.11
CA LEU A 287 15.40 -2.34 0.74
C LEU A 287 16.29 -2.88 1.88
N ARG A 288 16.10 -2.39 3.11
CA ARG A 288 16.83 -2.83 4.30
C ARG A 288 16.57 -4.30 4.62
N VAL A 289 15.31 -4.73 4.55
CA VAL A 289 14.94 -6.13 4.76
C VAL A 289 15.54 -7.02 3.66
N SER A 290 15.56 -6.56 2.40
CA SER A 290 16.24 -7.26 1.31
C SER A 290 17.73 -7.48 1.60
N MET A 291 18.39 -6.51 2.24
CA MET A 291 19.78 -6.59 2.68
C MET A 291 19.98 -7.25 4.06
N GLY A 292 18.93 -7.81 4.66
CA GLY A 292 19.03 -8.67 5.83
C GLY A 292 18.91 -7.96 7.18
N ALA A 293 18.26 -6.78 7.24
CA ALA A 293 18.00 -6.06 8.49
C ALA A 293 17.33 -6.93 9.57
N LEU A 294 16.46 -7.87 9.15
CA LEU A 294 15.76 -8.78 10.07
C LEU A 294 16.69 -9.79 10.75
N CYS A 295 17.88 -10.07 10.18
CA CYS A 295 18.88 -10.93 10.80
C CYS A 295 19.55 -10.29 12.02
N HIS A 296 19.39 -8.96 12.18
CA HIS A 296 19.87 -8.20 13.33
C HIS A 296 18.79 -8.02 14.41
N LEU A 297 17.61 -8.60 14.21
CA LEU A 297 16.51 -8.58 15.17
C LEU A 297 16.37 -9.95 15.86
N PRO A 298 15.81 -10.01 17.08
CA PRO A 298 15.61 -11.26 17.82
C PRO A 298 14.41 -12.08 17.29
N LEU A 299 14.37 -12.34 15.98
CA LEU A 299 13.29 -13.04 15.27
C LEU A 299 13.58 -14.53 15.00
N SER A 300 14.83 -14.97 15.23
CA SER A 300 15.27 -16.36 14.97
C SER A 300 15.07 -16.81 13.52
N LEU A 301 15.16 -15.89 12.56
CA LEU A 301 15.07 -16.15 11.12
C LEU A 301 16.46 -16.37 10.50
N CYS A 302 17.46 -15.65 11.00
CA CYS A 302 18.86 -15.69 10.57
C CYS A 302 19.71 -15.03 11.66
N THR A 303 21.02 -14.96 11.45
CA THR A 303 21.98 -14.33 12.37
C THR A 303 22.65 -13.12 11.72
N PRO A 304 23.17 -12.15 12.50
CA PRO A 304 23.92 -11.01 11.95
C PRO A 304 25.09 -11.42 11.04
N ALA A 305 25.70 -12.57 11.30
CA ALA A 305 26.79 -13.11 10.48
C ALA A 305 26.35 -13.47 9.05
N ASP A 306 25.07 -13.81 8.88
CA ASP A 306 24.48 -14.12 7.58
C ASP A 306 24.17 -12.86 6.75
N ALA A 307 24.15 -11.68 7.38
CA ALA A 307 23.93 -10.40 6.70
C ALA A 307 24.85 -9.31 7.29
N PRO A 308 26.17 -9.35 7.01
CA PRO A 308 27.15 -8.48 7.67
C PRO A 308 26.93 -6.98 7.47
N ASN A 309 26.23 -6.60 6.40
CA ASN A 309 25.85 -5.21 6.13
C ASN A 309 24.34 -4.95 6.29
N GLY A 310 23.58 -5.86 6.89
CA GLY A 310 22.13 -5.73 7.04
C GLY A 310 21.68 -4.62 7.98
N ASP A 311 22.57 -4.10 8.83
CA ASP A 311 22.34 -2.98 9.73
C ASP A 311 22.62 -1.59 9.10
N LEU A 312 23.11 -1.55 7.86
CA LEU A 312 23.28 -0.30 7.13
C LEU A 312 21.92 0.37 6.84
N ALA A 313 21.92 1.70 6.86
CA ALA A 313 20.73 2.51 6.63
C ALA A 313 20.41 2.65 5.13
N TYR A 314 20.09 1.52 4.49
CA TYR A 314 19.75 1.53 3.07
C TYR A 314 18.51 2.38 2.79
N THR A 315 18.57 3.19 1.74
CA THR A 315 17.48 4.10 1.36
C THR A 315 17.38 4.30 -0.15
N ASP A 316 16.22 4.73 -0.65
CA ASP A 316 16.08 5.30 -1.99
C ASP A 316 16.19 6.84 -2.00
N GLY A 317 16.45 7.44 -0.83
CA GLY A 317 16.60 8.88 -0.62
C GLY A 317 15.29 9.65 -0.57
N ALA A 318 14.14 9.00 -0.70
CA ALA A 318 12.81 9.64 -0.72
C ALA A 318 12.08 9.46 0.62
N LEU A 319 12.54 10.19 1.66
CA LEU A 319 12.03 10.08 3.03
C LEU A 319 10.50 10.13 3.14
N GLN A 320 9.95 9.12 3.81
CA GLN A 320 8.57 9.08 4.27
C GLN A 320 8.46 8.99 5.79
N ASN A 321 7.59 9.79 6.40
CA ASN A 321 7.31 9.75 7.84
C ASN A 321 5.91 10.28 8.19
N ALA A 322 5.49 10.03 9.43
CA ALA A 322 4.15 10.39 9.90
C ALA A 322 3.87 11.91 9.89
N ALA A 323 4.89 12.78 9.99
CA ALA A 323 4.70 14.23 10.03
C ALA A 323 4.15 14.80 8.72
N GLN A 324 4.28 14.06 7.60
CA GLN A 324 3.79 14.45 6.28
C GLN A 324 2.27 14.27 6.10
N PHE A 325 1.57 13.67 7.07
CA PHE A 325 0.16 13.30 6.96
C PHE A 325 -0.73 14.02 7.98
N ASP A 326 -2.05 13.93 7.84
CA ASP A 326 -3.00 14.42 8.84
C ASP A 326 -3.25 13.37 9.94
N ASN A 327 -3.73 13.80 11.11
CA ASN A 327 -4.14 12.90 12.19
C ASN A 327 -5.67 12.70 12.26
N VAL A 328 -6.36 12.95 11.16
CA VAL A 328 -7.83 12.85 11.05
C VAL A 328 -8.18 12.24 9.70
N PHE A 329 -9.22 11.40 9.65
CA PHE A 329 -9.71 10.81 8.40
C PHE A 329 -10.00 11.90 7.35
N PRO A 330 -9.58 11.73 6.07
CA PRO A 330 -9.02 10.51 5.46
C PRO A 330 -7.49 10.33 5.60
N TYR A 331 -6.84 11.05 6.52
CA TYR A 331 -5.40 11.03 6.87
C TYR A 331 -4.45 11.54 5.79
N LEU A 332 -4.82 11.43 4.51
CA LEU A 332 -4.05 11.97 3.40
C LEU A 332 -4.29 13.46 3.23
N THR A 333 -3.23 14.20 2.93
CA THR A 333 -3.23 15.65 2.86
C THR A 333 -3.92 16.18 1.60
N THR A 334 -4.32 17.45 1.68
CA THR A 334 -4.85 18.22 0.56
C THR A 334 -3.98 18.09 -0.69
N PRO A 335 -4.56 17.92 -1.89
CA PRO A 335 -3.81 17.82 -3.14
C PRO A 335 -3.01 19.08 -3.47
N VAL A 336 -1.96 18.92 -4.26
CA VAL A 336 -1.23 20.01 -4.91
C VAL A 336 -2.23 20.81 -5.77
N SER A 337 -2.07 22.14 -5.82
CA SER A 337 -2.97 23.02 -6.60
C SER A 337 -2.97 22.66 -8.08
N GLY A 338 -4.14 22.64 -8.73
CA GLY A 338 -4.24 22.37 -10.17
C GLY A 338 -3.88 23.55 -11.07
N SER A 339 -3.79 24.78 -10.54
CA SER A 339 -3.39 25.98 -11.28
C SER A 339 -2.19 26.65 -10.63
N VAL A 340 -1.25 27.13 -11.45
CA VAL A 340 0.06 27.69 -11.08
C VAL A 340 0.87 26.81 -10.12
N ASN A 341 1.38 25.70 -10.64
CA ASN A 341 2.48 25.00 -9.96
C ASN A 341 3.74 25.87 -10.10
N SER A 342 4.28 26.37 -8.99
CA SER A 342 5.69 26.71 -8.94
C SER A 342 6.45 25.40 -9.10
N GLN A 343 6.78 25.04 -10.34
CA GLN A 343 7.80 24.03 -10.62
C GLN A 343 9.16 24.54 -10.12
#